data_AF-A0A800LXC3-F1
#
_entry.id   AF-A0A800LXC3-F1
#
_cell.length_a   1.000
_cell.length_b   1.000
_cell.length_c   1.000
_cell.angle_alpha   90.00
_cell.angle_beta   90.00
_cell.angle_gamma   90.00
#
_symmetry.space_group_name_H-M   'P 1'
#
loop_
_entity.id
_entity.type
_entity.pdbx_description
1 polymer ?
#
loop_
_entity_poly.entity_id
_entity_poly.type
_entity_poly.pdbx_seq_one_letter_code
_entity_poly.pdbx_strand_id
1 'polypeptide(L)'
;MRYSSFITILLFSSFLLPANNREISPAELIVQDGINAMYNYEFENAITILDSAWQIDSTHPVPPFVLIAAKWLHTQIREGYDASYEKIDSEVEVTLPIYKSLIAQYPENQ
;
A
#
# COMPACT_ATOMS: atom_id res chain seq x y z
N MET A 1 20.97 37.93 -32.26
CA MET A 1 21.21 36.94 -31.19
C MET A 1 19.89 36.65 -30.48
N ARG A 2 19.07 35.72 -30.98
CA ARG A 2 17.71 35.46 -30.46
C ARG A 2 17.41 33.98 -30.17
N TYR A 3 18.45 33.14 -30.25
CA TYR A 3 18.37 31.69 -30.03
C TYR A 3 19.04 31.22 -28.72
N SER A 4 19.82 32.08 -28.06
CA SER A 4 20.55 31.72 -26.83
C SER A 4 19.64 31.57 -25.61
N SER A 5 18.42 32.15 -25.63
CA SER A 5 17.52 32.18 -24.48
C SER A 5 16.55 30.99 -24.41
N PHE A 6 16.38 30.24 -25.50
CA PHE A 6 15.50 29.07 -25.53
C PHE A 6 16.21 27.79 -25.07
N ILE A 7 17.53 27.68 -25.29
CA ILE A 7 18.34 26.53 -24.88
C ILE A 7 18.51 26.50 -23.35
N THR A 8 18.62 27.66 -22.70
CA THR A 8 18.72 27.77 -21.24
C THR A 8 17.44 27.38 -20.50
N ILE A 9 16.26 27.59 -21.12
CA ILE A 9 14.97 27.19 -20.54
C ILE A 9 14.80 25.66 -20.59
N LEU A 10 15.23 25.01 -21.67
CA LEU A 10 15.15 23.55 -21.82
C LEU A 10 16.10 22.77 -20.91
N LEU A 11 17.23 23.37 -20.50
CA LEU A 11 18.17 22.75 -19.55
C LEU A 11 17.77 22.94 -18.08
N PHE A 12 16.91 23.92 -17.76
CA PHE A 12 16.40 24.11 -16.40
C PHE A 12 15.21 23.21 -16.08
N SER A 13 14.43 22.79 -17.09
CA SER A 13 13.26 21.93 -16.89
C SER A 13 13.60 20.48 -16.51
N SER A 14 14.83 20.02 -16.76
CA SER A 14 15.29 18.69 -16.32
C SER A 14 15.75 18.65 -14.85
N PHE A 15 15.89 19.78 -14.17
CA PHE A 15 16.27 19.86 -12.75
C PHE A 15 15.09 19.94 -11.77
N LEU A 16 13.85 19.92 -12.26
CA LEU A 16 12.64 20.02 -11.44
C LEU A 16 11.84 18.72 -11.35
N LEU A 17 12.43 17.58 -11.74
CA LEU A 17 11.87 16.30 -11.29
C LEU A 17 12.34 16.11 -9.84
N PRO A 18 11.44 16.07 -8.84
CA PRO A 18 11.84 15.61 -7.53
C PRO A 18 12.39 14.20 -7.75
N ALA A 19 13.68 14.01 -7.47
CA ALA A 19 14.26 12.69 -7.36
C ALA A 19 13.58 12.03 -6.16
N ASN A 20 12.42 11.40 -6.38
CA ASN A 20 11.83 10.49 -5.43
C ASN A 20 12.77 9.29 -5.40
N ASN A 21 13.80 9.38 -4.56
CA ASN A 21 14.82 8.37 -4.32
C ASN A 21 14.29 7.18 -3.51
N ARG A 22 12.97 7.10 -3.30
CA ARG A 22 12.32 5.92 -2.75
C ARG A 22 12.39 4.82 -3.80
N GLU A 23 13.13 3.77 -3.50
CA GLU A 23 13.03 2.53 -4.25
C GLU A 23 11.55 2.10 -4.23
N ILE A 24 10.96 2.00 -5.42
CA ILE A 24 9.58 1.52 -5.55
C ILE A 24 9.59 0.05 -5.13
N SER A 25 8.72 -0.29 -4.18
CA SER A 25 8.59 -1.67 -3.70
C SER A 25 8.32 -2.61 -4.89
N PRO A 26 8.95 -3.80 -4.94
CA PRO A 26 8.63 -4.80 -5.96
C PRO A 26 7.16 -5.27 -5.88
N ALA A 27 6.47 -5.01 -4.76
CA ALA A 27 5.07 -5.35 -4.57
C ALA A 27 4.08 -4.25 -5.01
N GLU A 28 4.54 -3.04 -5.37
CA GLU A 28 3.69 -1.86 -5.58
C GLU A 28 2.51 -2.11 -6.55
N LEU A 29 2.78 -2.74 -7.70
CA LEU A 29 1.73 -3.04 -8.70
C LEU A 29 0.70 -4.05 -8.16
N ILE A 30 1.16 -5.06 -7.43
CA ILE A 30 0.29 -6.10 -6.87
C ILE A 30 -0.56 -5.52 -5.73
N VAL A 31 0.00 -4.61 -4.93
CA VAL A 31 -0.75 -3.84 -3.93
C VAL A 31 -1.88 -3.05 -4.61
N GLN A 32 -1.57 -2.37 -5.72
CA GLN A 32 -2.59 -1.62 -6.46
C GLN A 32 -3.69 -2.54 -7.03
N ASP A 33 -3.33 -3.73 -7.53
CA ASP A 33 -4.30 -4.72 -7.99
C ASP A 33 -5.20 -5.21 -6.85
N GLY A 34 -4.63 -5.45 -5.67
CA GLY A 34 -5.39 -5.83 -4.47
C GLY A 34 -6.36 -4.74 -4.00
N ILE A 35 -5.93 -3.47 -4.05
CA ILE A 35 -6.77 -2.31 -3.76
C ILE A 35 -7.90 -2.19 -4.79
N ASN A 36 -7.61 -2.37 -6.08
CA ASN A 36 -8.61 -2.34 -7.14
C ASN A 36 -9.67 -3.43 -6.95
N ALA A 37 -9.25 -4.66 -6.62
CA ALA A 37 -10.17 -5.76 -6.29
C ALA A 37 -11.06 -5.42 -5.08
N MET A 38 -10.51 -4.78 -4.04
CA MET A 38 -11.30 -4.33 -2.89
C MET A 38 -12.37 -3.30 -3.30
N TYR A 39 -12.02 -2.29 -4.10
CA TYR A 39 -12.98 -1.29 -4.58
C TYR A 39 -14.07 -1.89 -5.47
N ASN A 40 -13.80 -3.01 -6.13
CA ASN A 40 -14.76 -3.78 -6.92
C ASN A 40 -15.56 -4.80 -6.09
N TYR A 41 -15.45 -4.79 -4.76
CA TYR A 41 -16.11 -5.72 -3.84
C TYR A 41 -15.70 -7.18 -4.02
N GLU A 42 -14.56 -7.45 -4.68
CA GLU A 42 -14.00 -8.78 -4.88
C GLU A 42 -13.15 -9.19 -3.67
N PHE A 43 -13.73 -9.21 -2.48
CA PHE A 43 -12.94 -9.27 -1.24
C PHE A 43 -12.07 -10.52 -1.09
N GLU A 44 -12.56 -11.70 -1.50
CA GLU A 44 -11.78 -12.94 -1.46
C GLU A 44 -10.54 -12.88 -2.39
N ASN A 45 -10.71 -12.26 -3.57
CA ASN A 45 -9.62 -12.02 -4.51
C ASN A 45 -8.64 -10.97 -3.95
N ALA A 46 -9.16 -9.86 -3.41
CA ALA A 46 -8.36 -8.81 -2.78
C ALA A 46 -7.48 -9.37 -1.65
N ILE A 47 -8.04 -10.22 -0.78
CA ILE A 47 -7.29 -10.89 0.30
C ILE A 47 -6.12 -11.70 -0.30
N THR A 48 -6.39 -12.53 -1.30
CA THR A 48 -5.38 -13.38 -1.95
C THR A 48 -4.24 -12.55 -2.56
N ILE A 49 -4.57 -11.47 -3.27
CA ILE A 49 -3.60 -10.59 -3.93
C ILE A 49 -2.75 -9.85 -2.89
N LEU A 50 -3.38 -9.29 -1.85
CA LEU A 50 -2.67 -8.52 -0.83
C LEU A 50 -1.78 -9.41 0.07
N ASP A 51 -2.22 -10.63 0.39
CA ASP A 51 -1.38 -11.62 1.07
C ASP A 51 -0.14 -11.95 0.22
N SER A 52 -0.31 -12.08 -1.10
CA SER A 52 0.81 -12.31 -2.03
C SER A 52 1.75 -11.10 -2.08
N ALA A 53 1.22 -9.88 -2.11
CA ALA A 53 2.01 -8.65 -2.08
C ALA A 53 2.88 -8.56 -0.81
N TRP A 54 2.32 -8.92 0.34
CA TRP A 54 3.06 -8.96 1.61
C TRP A 54 4.20 -10.00 1.62
N GLN A 55 3.99 -11.16 0.99
CA GLN A 55 5.04 -12.17 0.86
C GLN A 55 6.19 -11.72 -0.05
N ILE A 56 5.90 -10.88 -1.05
CA ILE A 56 6.90 -10.33 -1.98
C ILE A 56 7.73 -9.25 -1.29
N ASP A 57 7.08 -8.36 -0.53
CA ASP A 57 7.76 -7.32 0.24
C ASP A 57 7.12 -7.15 1.62
N SER A 58 7.70 -7.85 2.60
CA SER A 58 7.31 -7.77 4.01
C SER A 58 7.76 -6.48 4.72
N THR A 59 8.25 -5.49 3.97
CA THR A 59 8.51 -4.13 4.48
C THR A 59 7.50 -3.11 3.95
N HIS A 60 6.68 -3.49 2.97
CA HIS A 60 5.67 -2.61 2.40
C HIS A 60 4.50 -2.41 3.39
N PRO A 61 4.24 -1.18 3.88
CA PRO A 61 3.28 -0.98 4.97
C PRO A 61 1.81 -1.09 4.56
N VAL A 62 1.49 -1.10 3.25
CA VAL A 62 0.11 -1.03 2.76
C VAL A 62 -0.60 -2.39 2.77
N PRO A 63 -0.04 -3.49 2.23
CA PRO A 63 -0.75 -4.77 2.20
C PRO A 63 -1.34 -5.22 3.56
N PRO A 64 -0.59 -5.22 4.68
CA PRO A 64 -1.16 -5.62 5.97
C PRO A 64 -2.28 -4.69 6.46
N PHE A 65 -2.22 -3.38 6.14
CA PHE A 65 -3.30 -2.43 6.48
C PHE A 65 -4.59 -2.77 5.74
N VAL A 66 -4.46 -2.92 4.41
CA VAL A 66 -5.57 -3.10 3.49
C VAL A 66 -6.22 -4.48 3.69
N LEU A 67 -5.44 -5.49 4.07
CA LEU A 67 -5.93 -6.82 4.44
C LEU A 67 -6.95 -6.80 5.58
N ILE A 68 -6.75 -5.96 6.60
CA ILE A 68 -7.72 -5.82 7.72
C ILE A 68 -9.09 -5.45 7.16
N ALA A 69 -9.15 -4.42 6.32
CA ALA A 69 -10.40 -3.95 5.73
C ALA A 69 -11.02 -5.01 4.80
N ALA A 70 -10.22 -5.68 3.97
CA ALA A 70 -10.72 -6.72 3.06
C ALA A 70 -11.34 -7.89 3.83
N LYS A 71 -10.67 -8.39 4.87
CA LYS A 71 -11.18 -9.49 5.71
C LYS A 71 -12.40 -9.08 6.52
N TRP A 72 -12.39 -7.87 7.09
CA TRP A 72 -13.52 -7.32 7.82
C TRP A 72 -14.78 -7.24 6.94
N LEU A 73 -14.68 -6.66 5.74
CA LEU A 73 -15.80 -6.52 4.80
C LEU A 73 -16.26 -7.89 4.25
N HIS A 74 -15.33 -8.79 3.95
CA HIS A 74 -15.64 -10.16 3.55
C HIS A 74 -16.46 -10.89 4.62
N THR A 75 -16.01 -10.85 5.88
CA THR A 75 -16.73 -11.44 7.01
C THR A 75 -18.09 -10.77 7.21
N GLN A 76 -18.18 -9.43 7.13
CA GLN A 76 -19.46 -8.73 7.29
C GLN A 76 -20.52 -9.19 6.29
N ILE A 77 -20.14 -9.39 5.02
CA ILE A 77 -21.08 -9.77 3.96
C ILE A 77 -21.48 -11.25 4.07
N ARG A 78 -20.60 -12.11 4.58
CA ARG A 78 -20.83 -13.57 4.64
C ARG A 78 -21.41 -14.06 5.95
N GLU A 79 -21.00 -13.45 7.06
CA GLU A 79 -21.24 -13.94 8.43
C GLU A 79 -22.02 -12.92 9.26
N GLY A 80 -22.11 -11.66 8.82
CA GLY A 80 -22.86 -10.60 9.47
C GLY A 80 -22.00 -9.66 10.31
N TYR A 81 -22.64 -8.63 10.86
CA TYR A 81 -21.95 -7.54 11.58
C TYR A 81 -21.27 -7.99 12.87
N ASP A 82 -21.89 -8.85 13.67
CA ASP A 82 -21.31 -9.30 14.94
C ASP A 82 -19.97 -10.02 14.72
N ALA A 83 -19.92 -10.94 13.74
CA ALA A 83 -18.68 -11.61 13.33
C ALA A 83 -17.65 -10.64 12.75
N SER A 84 -18.10 -9.56 12.09
CA SER A 84 -17.19 -8.57 11.52
C SER A 84 -16.48 -7.74 12.60
N TYR A 85 -17.12 -7.49 13.74
CA TYR A 85 -16.48 -6.84 14.89
C TYR A 85 -15.36 -7.69 15.49
N GLU A 86 -15.62 -8.99 15.72
CA GLU A 86 -14.59 -9.92 16.18
C GLU A 86 -13.44 -10.03 15.15
N LYS A 87 -13.77 -9.99 13.86
CA LYS A 87 -12.78 -10.04 12.79
C LYS A 87 -11.88 -8.81 12.78
N ILE A 88 -12.41 -7.60 12.82
CA ILE A 88 -11.57 -6.40 12.77
C ILE A 88 -10.67 -6.31 14.00
N ASP A 89 -11.19 -6.64 15.18
CA ASP A 89 -10.41 -6.62 16.43
C ASP A 89 -9.23 -7.61 16.35
N SER A 90 -9.48 -8.86 15.96
CA SER A 90 -8.44 -9.87 15.84
C SER A 90 -7.37 -9.54 14.77
N GLU A 91 -7.77 -8.96 13.63
CA GLU A 91 -6.81 -8.57 12.58
C GLU A 91 -5.96 -7.36 13.01
N VAL A 92 -6.52 -6.43 13.79
CA VAL A 92 -5.75 -5.33 14.41
C VAL A 92 -4.73 -5.88 15.40
N GLU A 93 -5.11 -6.82 16.26
CA GLU A 93 -4.19 -7.44 17.23
C GLU A 93 -3.01 -8.12 16.55
N VAL A 94 -3.25 -8.85 15.46
CA VAL A 94 -2.21 -9.54 14.67
C VAL A 94 -1.33 -8.55 13.89
N THR A 95 -1.91 -7.46 13.39
CA THR A 95 -1.18 -6.51 12.53
C THR A 95 -0.37 -5.48 13.33
N LEU A 96 -0.82 -5.10 14.52
CA LEU A 96 -0.11 -4.14 15.39
C LEU A 96 1.39 -4.43 15.59
N PRO A 97 1.85 -5.66 15.91
CA PRO A 97 3.28 -5.95 16.05
C PRO A 97 4.07 -5.73 14.75
N ILE A 98 3.45 -5.91 13.57
CA ILE A 98 4.09 -5.65 12.27
C ILE A 98 4.44 -4.16 12.17
N TYR A 99 3.48 -3.27 12.42
CA TYR A 99 3.74 -1.82 12.36
C TYR A 99 4.73 -1.34 13.41
N LYS A 100 4.69 -1.91 14.64
CA LYS A 100 5.71 -1.62 15.65
C LYS A 100 7.11 -1.97 15.15
N SER A 101 7.26 -3.10 14.46
CA SER A 101 8.53 -3.52 13.84
C SER A 101 8.95 -2.58 12.71
N LEU A 102 8.05 -2.24 11.79
CA LEU A 102 8.33 -1.35 10.66
C LEU A 102 8.76 0.05 11.15
N ILE A 103 8.07 0.59 12.16
CA ILE A 103 8.42 1.87 12.80
C ILE A 103 9.82 1.81 13.41
N ALA A 104 10.16 0.73 14.11
CA ALA A 104 11.47 0.57 14.73
C ALA A 104 12.59 0.43 13.69
N GLN A 105 12.30 -0.23 12.56
CA GLN A 105 13.25 -0.47 11.47
C GLN A 105 13.46 0.77 10.59
N TYR A 106 12.41 1.58 10.40
CA TYR A 106 12.41 2.76 9.54
C TYR A 106 11.91 4.01 10.29
N PRO A 107 12.63 4.48 11.33
CA PRO A 107 12.17 5.56 12.21
C PRO A 107 11.96 6.90 11.51
N GLU A 108 12.63 7.13 10.38
CA GLU A 108 12.55 8.36 9.58
C GLU A 108 11.38 8.35 8.56
N ASN A 109 10.65 7.23 8.45
CA ASN A 109 9.56 7.03 7.48
C ASN A 109 8.17 7.01 8.14
N GLN A 110 8.01 7.67 9.29
CA GLN A 110 6.71 7.83 9.97
C GLN A 110 5.81 8.89 9.32
#